data_AF-A0A2P6P734-F1
#
_entry.id   AF-A0A2P6P734-F1
#
_cell.length_a   1.000
_cell.length_b   1.000
_cell.length_c   1.000
_cell.angle_alpha   90.00
_cell.angle_beta   90.00
_cell.angle_gamma   90.00
#
_symmetry.space_group_name_H-M   'P 1'
#
loop_
_entity.id
_entity.type
_entity.pdbx_description
1 polymer ?
#
loop_
_entity_poly.entity_id
_entity_poly.type
_entity_poly.pdbx_seq_one_letter_code
_entity_poly.pdbx_strand_id
1 'polypeptide(L)'
;MGLMGVLSHQTKPVFPKTKELSHLCSHMAKVHPLTVVPTEDASSSTTSCFNKYMTSKRETFTVWMKSLLMQGNGCTAFNETGEVVYRIDNYDDKHSNEVFLMDLRGKVLFTLCEHKMGVFTRWKGYAADGTKPMFRVRKSCRSIFGNEESSSYKVTMGSDSSLYSLKSLSAGKSAAFRITDSNGRVVAEAKRKQSSSGVVLGDDVLSLVVEADVDHSFIMALVTVYGLIKRQI
;
A
#
# COMPACT_ATOMS: atom_id res chain seq x y z
N MET A 1 -52.51 37.28 -46.86
CA MET A 1 -51.55 38.28 -47.39
C MET A 1 -51.01 39.03 -46.16
N GLY A 2 -49.95 38.63 -45.48
CA GLY A 2 -48.58 38.35 -45.92
C GLY A 2 -47.66 39.28 -45.12
N LEU A 3 -47.49 39.03 -43.81
CA LEU A 3 -46.63 39.82 -42.92
C LEU A 3 -45.16 39.45 -43.19
N MET A 4 -44.35 40.45 -43.58
CA MET A 4 -42.91 40.32 -43.75
C MET A 4 -42.21 40.02 -42.42
N GLY A 5 -41.39 38.96 -42.43
CA GLY A 5 -40.50 38.60 -41.34
C GLY A 5 -39.25 39.49 -41.30
N VAL A 6 -38.88 39.91 -40.10
CA VAL A 6 -37.64 40.63 -39.81
C VAL A 6 -36.53 39.60 -39.51
N LEU A 7 -35.47 39.60 -40.33
CA LEU A 7 -34.25 38.83 -40.08
C LEU A 7 -33.47 39.44 -38.91
N SER A 8 -33.28 38.66 -37.84
CA SER A 8 -32.31 38.94 -36.77
C SER A 8 -31.03 38.14 -37.03
N HIS A 9 -29.97 38.84 -37.46
CA HIS A 9 -28.60 38.30 -37.49
C HIS A 9 -28.05 38.17 -36.06
N GLN A 10 -27.82 36.93 -35.61
CA GLN A 10 -27.06 36.63 -34.39
C GLN A 10 -25.75 35.94 -34.81
N THR A 11 -24.65 36.69 -34.69
CA THR A 11 -23.27 36.22 -34.91
C THR A 11 -22.81 35.37 -33.73
N LYS A 12 -22.42 34.11 -33.98
CA LYS A 12 -21.79 33.22 -32.99
C LYS A 12 -20.34 33.64 -32.73
N PRO A 13 -19.86 33.67 -31.47
CA PRO A 13 -18.44 33.87 -31.20
C PRO A 13 -17.62 32.60 -31.51
N VAL A 14 -16.55 32.80 -32.28
CA VAL A 14 -15.55 31.78 -32.64
C VAL A 14 -14.47 31.77 -31.57
N PHE A 15 -14.27 30.64 -30.89
CA PHE A 15 -13.15 30.43 -29.97
C PHE A 15 -11.92 29.92 -30.74
N PRO A 16 -10.73 30.54 -30.60
CA PRO A 16 -9.51 30.04 -31.21
C PRO A 16 -8.97 28.82 -30.44
N LYS A 17 -8.58 27.78 -31.19
CA LYS A 17 -7.83 26.62 -30.69
C LYS A 17 -6.40 27.05 -30.33
N THR A 18 -6.05 27.05 -29.05
CA THR A 18 -4.66 27.21 -28.59
C THR A 18 -3.94 25.87 -28.62
N LYS A 19 -3.27 25.61 -29.75
CA LYS A 19 -2.08 24.75 -29.81
C LYS A 19 -0.87 25.68 -29.85
N GLU A 20 -0.38 26.09 -28.69
CA GLU A 20 1.00 26.57 -28.51
C GLU A 20 1.18 26.85 -27.02
N LEU A 21 1.96 26.02 -26.36
CA LEU A 21 2.78 26.30 -25.16
C LEU A 21 3.61 25.04 -24.87
N SER A 22 4.24 24.52 -25.92
CA SER A 22 5.18 23.41 -25.86
C SER A 22 6.59 23.93 -26.12
N HIS A 23 7.04 24.97 -25.42
CA HIS A 23 8.46 25.34 -25.34
C HIS A 23 8.62 26.31 -24.17
N LEU A 24 9.69 26.13 -23.38
CA LEU A 24 10.04 26.82 -22.12
C LEU A 24 9.48 26.22 -20.82
N CYS A 25 9.91 24.99 -20.52
CA CYS A 25 10.35 24.61 -19.16
C CYS A 25 11.32 23.42 -19.27
N SER A 26 12.42 23.61 -19.99
CA SER A 26 13.61 22.76 -19.89
C SER A 26 14.66 23.59 -19.18
N HIS A 27 14.88 23.31 -17.90
CA HIS A 27 16.14 23.43 -17.14
C HIS A 27 15.83 23.42 -15.64
N MET A 28 15.82 22.23 -15.03
CA MET A 28 16.21 22.09 -13.63
C MET A 28 17.12 20.87 -13.48
N ALA A 29 18.22 21.10 -12.75
CA ALA A 29 19.38 20.24 -12.69
C ALA A 29 19.05 18.86 -12.13
N LYS A 30 19.52 17.84 -12.85
CA LYS A 30 19.44 16.42 -12.47
C LYS A 30 20.50 16.16 -11.40
N VAL A 31 20.17 16.35 -10.12
CA VAL A 31 21.10 16.06 -9.03
C VAL A 31 21.26 14.55 -8.91
N HIS A 32 22.40 14.04 -9.38
CA HIS A 32 22.80 12.66 -9.18
C HIS A 32 23.33 12.52 -7.74
N PRO A 33 22.87 11.54 -6.95
CA PRO A 33 23.53 11.23 -5.69
C PRO A 33 24.96 10.79 -5.97
N LEU A 34 25.93 11.50 -5.37
CA LEU A 34 27.34 11.10 -5.37
C LEU A 34 27.46 9.72 -4.70
N THR A 35 28.01 8.77 -5.46
CA THR A 35 28.36 7.43 -4.99
C THR A 35 29.45 7.53 -3.93
N VAL A 36 29.07 7.41 -2.66
CA VAL A 36 30.01 7.09 -1.59
C VAL A 36 30.17 5.57 -1.60
N VAL A 37 31.36 5.10 -1.97
CA VAL A 37 31.75 3.69 -1.89
C VAL A 37 31.98 3.34 -0.41
N PRO A 38 31.21 2.41 0.19
CA PRO A 38 31.61 1.78 1.43
C PRO A 38 32.51 0.59 1.09
N THR A 39 33.65 0.56 1.76
CA THR A 39 34.67 -0.49 1.75
C THR A 39 34.03 -1.86 2.00
N GLU A 40 34.51 -2.84 1.25
CA GLU A 40 34.11 -4.24 1.33
C GLU A 40 34.41 -4.83 2.70
N ASP A 41 33.39 -5.40 3.33
CA ASP A 41 33.52 -6.62 4.13
C ASP A 41 32.37 -7.54 3.72
N ALA A 42 32.69 -8.43 2.79
CA ALA A 42 31.76 -9.45 2.29
C ALA A 42 31.63 -10.58 3.31
N SER A 43 30.41 -10.90 3.71
CA SER A 43 30.03 -12.24 4.14
C SER A 43 28.58 -12.52 3.73
N SER A 44 28.49 -13.28 2.65
CA SER A 44 27.33 -13.94 2.06
C SER A 44 26.27 -14.40 3.07
N SER A 45 25.03 -13.93 2.89
CA SER A 45 23.84 -14.78 3.05
C SER A 45 22.63 -14.13 2.37
N THR A 46 22.17 -14.77 1.30
CA THR A 46 20.89 -14.53 0.61
C THR A 46 19.65 -14.84 1.48
N THR A 47 19.83 -14.95 2.80
CA THR A 47 18.84 -15.28 3.83
C THR A 47 18.77 -14.23 4.95
N SER A 48 19.60 -13.18 4.94
CA SER A 48 19.82 -12.31 6.11
C SER A 48 18.81 -11.18 6.34
N CYS A 49 17.87 -10.93 5.41
CA CYS A 49 16.91 -9.82 5.57
C CYS A 49 15.70 -10.15 6.46
N PHE A 50 15.31 -11.43 6.58
CA PHE A 50 14.12 -11.85 7.35
C PHE A 50 14.31 -11.79 8.87
N ASN A 51 15.51 -12.08 9.38
CA ASN A 51 15.72 -12.19 10.83
C ASN A 51 15.67 -10.84 11.55
N LYS A 52 15.94 -9.73 10.86
CA LYS A 52 15.97 -8.41 11.51
C LYS A 52 14.59 -7.93 11.97
N TYR A 53 13.56 -8.32 11.24
CA TYR A 53 12.18 -7.93 11.49
C TYR A 53 11.35 -9.10 12.03
N MET A 54 12.03 -10.06 12.67
CA MET A 54 11.42 -11.18 13.39
C MET A 54 11.79 -11.08 14.86
N THR A 55 10.81 -11.30 15.73
CA THR A 55 10.97 -11.25 17.19
C THR A 55 10.46 -12.54 17.79
N SER A 56 11.12 -13.05 18.83
CA SER A 56 10.68 -14.26 19.55
C SER A 56 9.46 -14.02 20.45
N LYS A 57 8.91 -12.80 20.44
CA LYS A 57 7.72 -12.39 21.17
C LYS A 57 6.71 -11.82 20.21
N ARG A 58 5.44 -11.87 20.61
CA ARG A 58 4.33 -11.18 19.95
C ARG A 58 4.58 -9.67 20.01
N GLU A 59 4.33 -8.99 18.91
CA GLU A 59 4.48 -7.54 18.76
C GLU A 59 3.13 -6.88 18.49
N THR A 60 2.89 -5.72 19.11
CA THR A 60 1.71 -4.89 18.82
C THR A 60 2.14 -3.58 18.17
N PHE A 61 1.51 -3.28 17.04
CA PHE A 61 1.69 -2.02 16.34
C PHE A 61 0.40 -1.22 16.31
N THR A 62 0.55 0.10 16.36
CA THR A 62 -0.53 1.02 16.00
C THR A 62 -0.33 1.44 14.57
N VAL A 63 -1.26 1.13 13.67
CA VAL A 63 -1.17 1.52 12.27
C VAL A 63 -2.15 2.65 12.02
N TRP A 64 -1.64 3.81 11.66
CA TRP A 64 -2.44 4.94 11.23
C TRP A 64 -2.47 4.98 9.70
N MET A 65 -3.62 4.71 9.12
CA MET A 65 -3.87 4.63 7.67
C MET A 65 -4.05 6.01 7.02
N LYS A 66 -3.35 7.02 7.52
CA LYS A 66 -3.26 8.35 6.89
C LYS A 66 -1.81 8.75 6.78
N SER A 67 -1.49 9.52 5.74
CA SER A 67 -0.19 10.17 5.66
C SER A 67 -0.08 11.25 6.73
N LEU A 68 1.14 11.44 7.26
CA LEU A 68 1.49 12.56 8.11
C LEU A 68 1.62 13.87 7.32
N LEU A 69 1.76 13.80 6.00
CA LEU A 69 1.83 14.96 5.12
C LEU A 69 0.43 15.46 4.80
N MET A 70 0.21 16.77 4.94
CA MET A 70 -1.04 17.41 4.53
C MET A 70 -1.22 17.17 3.02
N GLN A 71 -2.13 16.25 2.64
CA GLN A 71 -2.45 15.80 1.26
C GLN A 71 -1.65 14.59 0.73
N GLY A 72 -0.87 13.89 1.57
CA GLY A 72 -0.24 12.64 1.19
C GLY A 72 -1.19 11.43 1.31
N ASN A 73 -0.98 10.43 0.48
CA ASN A 73 -1.52 9.07 0.69
C ASN A 73 -0.41 8.23 1.31
N GLY A 74 -0.71 7.56 2.42
CA GLY A 74 0.30 6.84 3.18
C GLY A 74 -0.23 6.22 4.46
N CYS A 75 0.61 5.45 5.13
CA CYS A 75 0.34 4.97 6.46
C CYS A 75 1.61 4.98 7.32
N THR A 76 1.43 5.09 8.63
CA THR A 76 2.52 5.10 9.60
C THR A 76 2.25 4.04 10.65
N ALA A 77 3.24 3.24 10.98
CA ALA A 77 3.13 2.27 12.07
C ALA A 77 4.01 2.67 13.25
N PHE A 78 3.43 2.59 14.44
CA PHE A 78 4.08 2.84 15.71
C PHE A 78 4.19 1.52 16.48
N ASN A 79 5.29 1.29 17.18
CA ASN A 79 5.43 0.16 18.10
C ASN A 79 4.67 0.41 19.42
N GLU A 80 4.79 -0.51 20.38
CA GLU A 80 4.17 -0.41 21.70
C GLU A 80 4.66 0.79 22.53
N THR A 81 5.90 1.24 22.31
CA THR A 81 6.48 2.43 22.98
C THR A 81 6.03 3.74 22.35
N GLY A 82 5.31 3.70 21.23
CA GLY A 82 4.83 4.87 20.50
C GLY A 82 5.85 5.47 19.53
N GLU A 83 6.96 4.78 19.28
CA GLU A 83 7.94 5.16 18.28
C GLU A 83 7.47 4.72 16.90
N VAL A 84 7.60 5.59 15.91
CA VAL A 84 7.37 5.22 14.51
C VAL A 84 8.38 4.13 14.15
N VAL A 85 7.97 3.06 13.47
CA VAL A 85 8.87 1.97 13.02
C VAL A 85 8.80 1.77 11.52
N TYR A 86 7.65 2.07 10.93
CA TYR A 86 7.43 2.01 9.50
C TYR A 86 6.75 3.27 9.01
N ARG A 87 7.19 3.71 7.84
CA ARG A 87 6.52 4.75 7.07
C ARG A 87 6.21 4.22 5.68
N ILE A 88 5.01 4.51 5.23
CA ILE A 88 4.55 4.22 3.89
C ILE A 88 4.19 5.57 3.31
N ASP A 89 4.96 5.98 2.33
CA ASP A 89 4.75 7.24 1.63
C ASP A 89 4.70 6.93 0.14
N ASN A 90 3.68 7.45 -0.53
CA ASN A 90 3.69 7.55 -1.98
C ASN A 90 4.26 8.92 -2.33
N TYR A 91 5.60 9.02 -2.41
CA TYR A 91 6.30 10.28 -2.64
C TYR A 91 6.14 10.83 -4.07
N ASP A 92 5.66 10.03 -5.03
CA ASP A 92 5.66 10.44 -6.43
C ASP A 92 4.35 10.09 -7.14
N ASP A 93 3.73 11.13 -7.70
CA ASP A 93 2.51 11.15 -8.49
C ASP A 93 1.27 10.44 -7.90
N LYS A 94 0.15 11.16 -7.82
CA LYS A 94 -1.16 10.64 -7.33
C LYS A 94 -1.70 9.44 -8.15
N HIS A 95 -0.99 9.04 -9.20
CA HIS A 95 -1.31 7.99 -10.16
C HIS A 95 -0.25 6.89 -10.24
N SER A 96 0.78 6.92 -9.39
CA SER A 96 1.75 5.83 -9.34
C SER A 96 1.08 4.54 -8.92
N ASN A 97 1.42 3.45 -9.62
CA ASN A 97 1.01 2.10 -9.24
C ASN A 97 2.00 1.50 -8.23
N GLU A 98 2.96 2.27 -7.71
CA GLU A 98 4.01 1.81 -6.80
C GLU A 98 3.90 2.49 -5.44
N VAL A 99 4.12 1.70 -4.38
CA VAL A 99 4.12 2.19 -2.99
C VAL A 99 5.34 1.60 -2.28
N PHE A 100 6.05 2.43 -1.52
CA PHE A 100 7.26 2.03 -0.81
C PHE A 100 6.99 1.89 0.69
N LEU A 101 7.23 0.69 1.22
CA LEU A 101 7.32 0.47 2.66
C LEU A 101 8.76 0.69 3.10
N MET A 102 8.97 1.66 3.99
CA MET A 102 10.27 2.07 4.48
C MET A 102 10.38 1.92 5.99
N ASP A 103 11.61 1.73 6.48
CA ASP A 103 11.92 1.97 7.89
C ASP A 103 12.00 3.47 8.20
N LEU A 104 12.14 3.78 9.49
CA LEU A 104 12.35 5.14 10.00
C LEU A 104 13.50 5.93 9.34
N ARG A 105 14.55 5.23 8.91
CA ARG A 105 15.75 5.84 8.32
C ARG A 105 15.57 6.10 6.82
N GLY A 106 14.43 5.71 6.26
CA GLY A 106 14.12 5.81 4.85
C GLY A 106 14.69 4.68 4.00
N LYS A 107 15.17 3.59 4.62
CA LYS A 107 15.54 2.40 3.86
C LYS A 107 14.27 1.72 3.36
N VAL A 108 14.16 1.57 2.04
CA VAL A 108 13.08 0.77 1.43
C VAL A 108 13.24 -0.68 1.84
N LEU A 109 12.15 -1.28 2.32
CA LEU A 109 12.06 -2.69 2.69
C LEU A 109 11.29 -3.47 1.64
N PHE A 110 10.16 -2.91 1.19
CA PHE A 110 9.36 -3.46 0.12
C PHE A 110 8.91 -2.39 -0.87
N THR A 111 8.92 -2.76 -2.15
CA THR A 111 8.22 -2.03 -3.22
C THR A 111 6.96 -2.81 -3.58
N LEU A 112 5.80 -2.17 -3.47
CA LEU A 112 4.48 -2.75 -3.72
C LEU A 112 3.94 -2.21 -5.04
N CYS A 113 3.72 -3.08 -6.02
CA CYS A 113 3.25 -2.69 -7.34
C CYS A 113 1.81 -3.19 -7.58
N GLU A 114 0.92 -2.26 -7.94
CA GLU A 114 -0.42 -2.54 -8.43
C GLU A 114 -0.36 -2.99 -9.90
N HIS A 115 -1.07 -4.06 -10.22
CA HIS A 115 -1.28 -4.52 -11.58
C HIS A 115 -2.76 -4.77 -11.83
N LYS A 116 -3.38 -3.87 -12.60
CA LYS A 116 -4.79 -3.94 -12.99
C LYS A 116 -4.95 -4.89 -14.17
N MET A 117 -5.83 -5.88 -14.05
CA MET A 117 -6.18 -6.83 -15.11
C MET A 117 -7.70 -6.92 -15.23
N GLY A 118 -8.27 -6.05 -16.07
CA GLY A 118 -9.73 -5.86 -16.16
C GLY A 118 -10.30 -5.32 -14.84
N VAL A 119 -11.31 -6.01 -14.30
CA VAL A 119 -11.95 -5.66 -13.01
C VAL A 119 -11.18 -6.18 -11.78
N PHE A 120 -10.11 -6.94 -11.97
CA PHE A 120 -9.33 -7.53 -10.88
C PHE A 120 -8.01 -6.80 -10.71
N THR A 121 -7.76 -6.33 -9.49
CA THR A 121 -6.45 -5.83 -9.07
C THR A 121 -5.61 -6.98 -8.50
N ARG A 122 -4.35 -7.07 -8.94
CA ARG A 122 -3.31 -7.90 -8.33
C ARG A 122 -2.23 -6.99 -7.78
N TRP A 123 -1.66 -7.36 -6.64
CA TRP A 123 -0.49 -6.69 -6.08
C TRP A 123 0.71 -7.62 -6.11
N LYS A 124 1.89 -7.04 -6.33
CA LYS A 124 3.18 -7.72 -6.22
C LYS A 124 4.04 -6.98 -5.19
N GLY A 125 4.69 -7.72 -4.31
CA GLY A 125 5.68 -7.16 -3.39
C GLY A 125 7.07 -7.63 -3.76
N TYR A 126 7.99 -6.68 -3.90
CA TYR A 126 9.41 -6.89 -4.19
C TYR A 126 10.19 -6.51 -2.94
N ALA A 127 11.11 -7.37 -2.51
CA ALA A 127 12.09 -6.99 -1.50
C ALA A 127 13.02 -5.92 -2.05
N ALA A 128 13.67 -5.15 -1.18
CA ALA A 128 14.49 -3.98 -1.53
C ALA A 128 15.52 -4.21 -2.65
N ASP A 129 16.08 -5.42 -2.76
CA ASP A 129 17.09 -5.85 -3.72
C ASP A 129 16.57 -6.87 -4.75
N GLY A 130 15.26 -7.16 -4.74
CA GLY A 130 14.65 -8.22 -5.51
C GLY A 130 14.22 -7.79 -6.92
N THR A 131 14.75 -8.45 -7.95
CA THR A 131 14.24 -8.30 -9.33
C THR A 131 12.97 -9.12 -9.60
N LYS A 132 12.69 -10.11 -8.74
CA LYS A 132 11.51 -10.97 -8.80
C LYS A 132 10.57 -10.67 -7.63
N PRO A 133 9.25 -10.76 -7.83
CA PRO A 133 8.31 -10.52 -6.75
C PRO A 133 8.45 -11.61 -5.69
N MET A 134 8.72 -11.19 -4.45
CA MET A 134 8.75 -12.04 -3.27
C MET A 134 7.36 -12.58 -2.95
N PHE A 135 6.31 -11.78 -3.15
CA PHE A 135 4.93 -12.21 -2.95
C PHE A 135 3.95 -11.60 -3.94
N ARG A 136 2.80 -12.24 -4.08
CA ARG A 136 1.68 -11.79 -4.92
C ARG A 136 0.37 -11.89 -4.17
N VAL A 137 -0.41 -10.82 -4.16
CA VAL A 137 -1.74 -10.78 -3.53
C VAL A 137 -2.81 -10.74 -4.63
N ARG A 138 -3.79 -11.63 -4.54
CA ARG A 138 -4.94 -11.68 -5.46
C ARG A 138 -6.23 -11.93 -4.70
N LYS A 139 -7.35 -11.38 -5.20
CA LYS A 139 -8.67 -11.73 -4.67
C LYS A 139 -8.93 -13.24 -4.85
N SER A 140 -9.47 -13.89 -3.82
CA SER A 140 -9.76 -15.32 -3.83
C SER A 140 -10.91 -15.63 -4.79
N CYS A 141 -10.81 -16.70 -5.58
CA CYS A 141 -11.89 -17.13 -6.48
C CYS A 141 -13.21 -17.37 -5.75
N ARG A 142 -13.17 -17.86 -4.50
CA ARG A 142 -14.38 -18.04 -3.66
C ARG A 142 -15.08 -16.71 -3.34
N SER A 143 -14.32 -15.62 -3.23
CA SER A 143 -14.86 -14.26 -3.04
C SER A 143 -15.25 -13.58 -4.36
N ILE A 144 -14.95 -14.19 -5.51
CA ILE A 144 -15.34 -13.69 -6.83
C ILE A 144 -16.59 -14.42 -7.34
N PHE A 145 -16.65 -15.74 -7.15
CA PHE A 145 -17.69 -16.62 -7.72
C PHE A 145 -18.58 -17.27 -6.66
N GLY A 146 -18.29 -17.10 -5.37
CA GLY A 146 -19.08 -17.65 -4.28
C GLY A 146 -19.87 -16.56 -3.52
N ASN A 147 -20.86 -16.99 -2.74
CA ASN A 147 -21.71 -16.11 -1.92
C ASN A 147 -21.04 -15.71 -0.58
N GLU A 148 -19.73 -15.44 -0.58
CA GLU A 148 -18.99 -15.07 0.63
C GLU A 148 -19.16 -13.56 0.89
N GLU A 149 -19.88 -13.20 1.96
CA GLU A 149 -20.09 -11.80 2.37
C GLU A 149 -18.78 -11.08 2.73
N SER A 150 -17.73 -11.85 3.09
CA SER A 150 -16.42 -11.33 3.45
C SER A 150 -15.42 -11.42 2.28
N SER A 151 -14.71 -10.32 2.02
CA SER A 151 -13.64 -10.29 1.03
C SER A 151 -12.42 -11.09 1.53
N SER A 152 -12.03 -12.12 0.78
CA SER A 152 -10.82 -12.91 1.04
C SER A 152 -9.79 -12.78 -0.09
N TYR A 153 -8.52 -12.71 0.28
CA TYR A 153 -7.37 -12.58 -0.63
C TYR A 153 -6.36 -13.67 -0.36
N LYS A 154 -5.78 -14.23 -1.43
CA LYS A 154 -4.70 -15.20 -1.37
C LYS A 154 -3.37 -14.48 -1.61
N VAL A 155 -2.39 -14.76 -0.76
CA VAL A 155 -1.00 -14.37 -0.93
C VAL A 155 -0.23 -15.61 -1.36
N THR A 156 0.56 -15.49 -2.41
CA THR A 156 1.46 -16.56 -2.87
C THR A 156 2.88 -16.05 -2.86
N MET A 157 3.78 -16.77 -2.18
CA MET A 157 5.20 -16.45 -2.16
C MET A 157 5.89 -16.89 -3.46
N GLY A 158 6.99 -16.22 -3.82
CA GLY A 158 7.72 -16.43 -5.07
C GLY A 158 8.49 -17.74 -5.15
N SER A 159 9.10 -18.18 -4.05
CA SER A 159 9.99 -19.34 -3.96
C SER A 159 9.31 -20.62 -3.47
N ASP A 160 8.49 -20.52 -2.41
CA ASP A 160 8.23 -21.71 -1.57
C ASP A 160 6.81 -22.26 -1.61
N SER A 161 6.00 -21.85 -2.60
CA SER A 161 4.57 -22.20 -2.69
C SER A 161 3.73 -21.90 -1.43
N SER A 162 4.34 -21.28 -0.40
CA SER A 162 3.68 -20.92 0.85
C SER A 162 2.56 -19.94 0.54
N LEU A 163 1.42 -20.21 1.17
CA LEU A 163 0.18 -19.50 0.95
C LEU A 163 -0.23 -18.84 2.25
N TYR A 164 -0.43 -17.53 2.20
CA TYR A 164 -1.14 -16.81 3.25
C TYR A 164 -2.52 -16.43 2.76
N SER A 165 -3.43 -16.18 3.71
CA SER A 165 -4.74 -15.64 3.41
C SER A 165 -5.00 -14.37 4.20
N LEU A 166 -5.50 -13.33 3.53
CA LEU A 166 -6.03 -12.14 4.20
C LEU A 166 -7.55 -12.24 4.15
N LYS A 167 -8.19 -12.18 5.31
CA LYS A 167 -9.64 -12.28 5.42
C LYS A 167 -10.19 -11.11 6.21
N SER A 168 -11.19 -10.42 5.64
CA SER A 168 -11.96 -9.40 6.35
C SER A 168 -12.73 -10.04 7.49
N LEU A 169 -12.69 -9.43 8.68
CA LEU A 169 -13.40 -9.95 9.86
C LEU A 169 -14.87 -9.52 9.90
N SER A 170 -15.27 -8.56 9.08
CA SER A 170 -16.67 -8.20 8.90
C SER A 170 -16.98 -7.86 7.43
N ALA A 171 -18.26 -7.84 7.10
CA ALA A 171 -18.77 -7.29 5.85
C ALA A 171 -18.59 -5.76 5.83
N GLY A 172 -18.54 -5.18 4.64
CA GLY A 172 -18.52 -3.71 4.43
C GLY A 172 -17.14 -3.03 4.50
N LYS A 173 -17.13 -1.79 5.00
CA LYS A 173 -15.96 -0.87 5.01
C LYS A 173 -15.01 -1.05 6.21
N SER A 174 -15.23 -2.08 7.03
CA SER A 174 -14.39 -2.32 8.20
C SER A 174 -12.93 -2.53 7.81
N ALA A 175 -12.05 -1.92 8.59
CA ALA A 175 -10.60 -2.10 8.47
C ALA A 175 -10.09 -3.31 9.26
N ALA A 176 -10.98 -4.10 9.89
CA ALA A 176 -10.58 -5.27 10.65
C ALA A 176 -10.36 -6.49 9.74
N PHE A 177 -9.18 -7.11 9.83
CA PHE A 177 -8.82 -8.29 9.05
C PHE A 177 -7.82 -9.18 9.81
N ARG A 178 -7.70 -10.42 9.38
CA ARG A 178 -6.67 -11.35 9.87
C ARG A 178 -5.84 -11.89 8.72
N ILE A 179 -4.59 -12.19 9.02
CA ILE A 179 -3.66 -12.88 8.14
C ILE A 179 -3.43 -14.28 8.70
N THR A 180 -3.59 -15.29 7.86
CA THR A 180 -3.31 -16.68 8.24
C THR A 180 -2.23 -17.29 7.38
N ASP A 181 -1.45 -18.20 7.94
CA ASP A 181 -0.50 -19.03 7.20
C ASP A 181 -1.20 -20.16 6.42
N SER A 182 -0.39 -21.03 5.80
CA SER A 182 -0.85 -22.19 5.03
C SER A 182 -1.52 -23.27 5.88
N ASN A 183 -1.22 -23.30 7.19
CA ASN A 183 -1.80 -24.22 8.16
C ASN A 183 -3.11 -23.68 8.76
N GLY A 184 -3.53 -22.48 8.36
CA GLY A 184 -4.72 -21.80 8.89
C GLY A 184 -4.50 -21.10 10.24
N ARG A 185 -3.27 -21.07 10.74
CA ARG A 185 -2.90 -20.36 11.97
C ARG A 185 -2.96 -18.87 11.73
N VAL A 186 -3.47 -18.10 12.69
CA VAL A 186 -3.43 -16.64 12.64
C VAL A 186 -2.01 -16.19 12.94
N VAL A 187 -1.40 -15.46 12.00
CA VAL A 187 -0.04 -14.91 12.15
C VAL A 187 -0.08 -13.42 12.43
N ALA A 188 -1.17 -12.75 12.05
CA ALA A 188 -1.43 -11.38 12.41
C ALA A 188 -2.92 -11.06 12.39
N GLU A 189 -3.33 -10.10 13.21
CA GLU A 189 -4.70 -9.61 13.27
C GLU A 189 -4.72 -8.09 13.45
N ALA A 190 -5.50 -7.41 12.61
CA ALA A 190 -5.72 -5.97 12.69
C ALA A 190 -7.18 -5.70 13.09
N LYS A 191 -7.36 -4.82 14.07
CA LYS A 191 -8.66 -4.35 14.56
C LYS A 191 -8.63 -2.84 14.73
N ARG A 192 -9.79 -2.19 14.73
CA ARG A 192 -9.89 -0.77 15.07
C ARG A 192 -9.33 -0.53 16.48
N LYS A 193 -8.41 0.42 16.61
CA LYS A 193 -7.74 0.70 17.88
C LYS A 193 -8.72 1.28 18.89
N GLN A 194 -8.66 0.79 20.11
CA GLN A 194 -9.37 1.31 21.27
C GLN A 194 -8.34 1.82 22.28
N SER A 195 -8.65 2.95 22.91
CA SER A 195 -7.87 3.45 24.05
C SER A 195 -8.08 2.55 25.28
N SER A 196 -7.21 2.69 26.28
CA SER A 196 -7.33 1.97 27.55
C SER A 196 -8.62 2.27 28.32
N SER A 197 -9.24 3.43 28.09
CA SER A 197 -10.55 3.79 28.65
C SER A 197 -11.74 3.30 27.82
N GLY A 198 -11.51 2.54 26.75
CA GLY A 198 -12.53 1.98 25.87
C GLY A 198 -13.02 2.91 24.77
N VAL A 199 -12.48 4.14 24.67
CA VAL A 199 -12.81 5.04 23.55
C VAL A 199 -12.24 4.49 22.26
N VAL A 200 -13.11 4.26 21.28
CA VAL A 200 -12.73 3.78 19.95
C VAL A 200 -12.12 4.94 19.14
N LEU A 201 -10.90 4.78 18.65
CA LEU A 201 -10.23 5.76 17.79
C LEU A 201 -10.86 5.79 16.39
N GLY A 202 -10.37 6.63 15.47
CA GLY A 202 -10.87 6.68 14.10
C GLY A 202 -10.81 5.33 13.38
N ASP A 203 -11.66 5.15 12.34
CA ASP A 203 -11.65 3.94 11.50
C ASP A 203 -10.32 3.74 10.75
N ASP A 204 -9.51 4.79 10.66
CA ASP A 204 -8.18 4.86 10.10
C ASP A 204 -7.06 4.50 11.08
N VAL A 205 -7.37 4.17 12.35
CA VAL A 205 -6.38 3.79 13.36
C VAL A 205 -6.61 2.34 13.78
N LEU A 206 -5.63 1.48 13.48
CA LEU A 206 -5.68 0.06 13.77
C LEU A 206 -4.70 -0.33 14.86
N SER A 207 -5.09 -1.31 15.67
CA SER A 207 -4.19 -2.13 16.48
C SER A 207 -3.90 -3.39 15.67
N LEU A 208 -2.64 -3.57 15.29
CA LEU A 208 -2.13 -4.75 14.59
C LEU A 208 -1.34 -5.59 15.60
N VAL A 209 -1.73 -6.84 15.77
CA VAL A 209 -0.99 -7.82 16.56
C VAL A 209 -0.30 -8.78 15.60
N VAL A 210 0.99 -9.00 15.77
CA VAL A 210 1.81 -9.95 14.99
C VAL A 210 2.35 -11.01 15.93
N GLU A 211 2.15 -12.29 15.59
CA GLU A 211 2.63 -13.40 16.42
C GLU A 211 4.16 -13.49 16.44
N ALA A 212 4.70 -14.15 17.46
CA ALA A 212 6.12 -14.43 17.57
C ALA A 212 6.65 -15.21 16.36
N ASP A 213 7.92 -15.02 16.04
CA ASP A 213 8.64 -15.69 14.94
C ASP A 213 8.01 -15.45 13.55
N VAL A 214 7.28 -14.34 13.41
CA VAL A 214 6.72 -13.85 12.14
C VAL A 214 7.43 -12.57 11.73
N ASP A 215 7.81 -12.46 10.46
CA ASP A 215 8.44 -11.24 9.92
C ASP A 215 7.40 -10.10 9.89
N HIS A 216 7.53 -9.17 10.82
CA HIS A 216 6.60 -8.06 10.97
C HIS A 216 6.74 -7.03 9.83
N SER A 217 7.88 -6.97 9.11
CA SER A 217 8.00 -6.14 7.91
C SER A 217 7.19 -6.71 6.73
N PHE A 218 7.18 -8.03 6.57
CA PHE A 218 6.33 -8.71 5.59
C PHE A 218 4.84 -8.53 5.94
N ILE A 219 4.47 -8.69 7.21
CA ILE A 219 3.09 -8.43 7.66
C ILE A 219 2.69 -6.98 7.37
N MET A 220 3.55 -6.01 7.64
CA MET A 220 3.29 -4.61 7.32
C MET A 220 3.12 -4.35 5.82
N ALA A 221 3.87 -5.06 4.97
CA ALA A 221 3.68 -5.01 3.52
C ALA A 221 2.27 -5.50 3.11
N LEU A 222 1.78 -6.57 3.74
CA LEU A 222 0.44 -7.09 3.51
C LEU A 222 -0.67 -6.16 4.05
N VAL A 223 -0.46 -5.55 5.22
CA VAL A 223 -1.36 -4.53 5.80
C VAL A 223 -1.51 -3.35 4.84
N THR A 224 -0.40 -2.90 4.26
CA THR A 224 -0.36 -1.81 3.28
C THR A 224 -1.16 -2.17 2.03
N VAL A 225 -0.92 -3.35 1.45
CA VAL A 225 -1.70 -3.84 0.30
C VAL A 225 -3.20 -3.92 0.62
N TYR A 226 -3.56 -4.40 1.81
CA TYR A 226 -4.96 -4.47 2.22
C TYR A 226 -5.61 -3.08 2.30
N GLY A 227 -4.92 -2.11 2.91
CA GLY A 227 -5.37 -0.71 2.98
C GLY A 227 -5.59 -0.11 1.60
N LEU A 228 -4.65 -0.32 0.66
CA LEU A 228 -4.76 0.13 -0.73
C LEU A 228 -5.94 -0.51 -1.46
N ILE A 229 -6.17 -1.81 -1.30
CA ILE A 229 -7.33 -2.51 -1.89
C ILE A 229 -8.66 -1.97 -1.34
N LYS A 230 -8.71 -1.64 -0.04
CA LYS A 230 -9.89 -1.10 0.62
C LYS A 230 -10.05 0.41 0.45
N ARG A 231 -9.11 1.08 -0.23
CA ARG A 231 -9.05 2.55 -0.38
C ARG A 231 -9.04 3.28 0.97
N GLN A 232 -8.30 2.71 1.91
CA GLN A 232 -8.07 3.27 3.24
C GLN A 232 -6.74 4.02 3.33
N ILE A 233 -5.89 3.92 2.31
CA ILE A 233 -4.60 4.61 2.12
C ILE A 233 -4.66 5.37 0.80
#